data_AF-A0A7Y2G399-F1
#
_entry.id   AF-A0A7Y2G399-F1
#
_cell.length_a   1.000
_cell.length_b   1.000
_cell.length_c   1.000
_cell.angle_alpha   90.00
_cell.angle_beta   90.00
_cell.angle_gamma   90.00
#
_symmetry.space_group_name_H-M   'P 1'
#
loop_
_entity.id
_entity.type
_entity.pdbx_description
1 polymer ?
#
loop_
_entity_poly.entity_id
_entity_poly.type
_entity_poly.pdbx_seq_one_letter_code
_entity_poly.pdbx_strand_id
1 'polypeptide(L)'
;MLVSRRVAYSLLGVVLAIELGYVLYPALRVFIVGLSPDNFTQLFASSRSANVRALTNSVMISIWTVIGAGILGTALAYLFFRYRFPLRKTLMTLAAVPLALPPLVGVLAFLFLYGESGI
;
A
#
# COMPACT_ATOMS: atom_id res chain seq x y z
N MET A 1 -23.99 -7.15 -24.05
CA MET A 1 -24.69 -6.37 -23.00
C MET A 1 -25.84 -7.25 -22.47
N LEU A 2 -25.60 -8.10 -21.47
CA LEU A 2 -26.48 -9.26 -21.20
C LEU A 2 -27.27 -9.21 -19.88
N VAL A 3 -27.37 -8.05 -19.20
CA VAL A 3 -28.09 -7.95 -17.92
C VAL A 3 -28.99 -6.71 -17.92
N SER A 4 -30.25 -6.87 -17.52
CA SER A 4 -31.18 -5.73 -17.39
C SER A 4 -30.69 -4.76 -16.31
N ARG A 5 -30.95 -3.46 -16.46
CA ARG A 5 -30.49 -2.43 -15.51
C ARG A 5 -30.88 -2.75 -14.06
N ARG A 6 -32.08 -3.31 -13.86
CA ARG A 6 -32.57 -3.73 -12.53
C ARG A 6 -31.69 -4.82 -11.92
N VAL A 7 -31.40 -5.86 -12.69
CA VAL A 7 -30.53 -6.96 -12.23
C VAL A 7 -29.11 -6.47 -11.97
N ALA A 8 -28.57 -5.57 -12.80
CA ALA A 8 -27.26 -4.99 -12.58
C ALA A 8 -27.17 -4.20 -11.26
N TYR A 9 -28.17 -3.38 -10.93
CA TYR A 9 -28.22 -2.68 -9.65
C TYR A 9 -28.42 -3.61 -8.46
N SER A 10 -29.20 -4.69 -8.61
CA SER A 10 -29.33 -5.70 -7.56
C SER A 10 -28.00 -6.41 -7.29
N LEU A 11 -27.26 -6.79 -8.33
CA LEU A 11 -25.94 -7.39 -8.20
C LEU A 11 -24.93 -6.42 -7.56
N LEU A 12 -24.95 -5.15 -7.98
CA LEU A 12 -24.13 -4.12 -7.35
C LEU A 12 -24.48 -3.97 -5.86
N GLY A 13 -25.77 -3.97 -5.52
CA GLY A 13 -26.23 -3.92 -4.13
C GLY A 13 -25.70 -5.08 -3.28
N VAL A 14 -25.69 -6.29 -3.84
CA VAL A 14 -25.11 -7.47 -3.17
C VAL A 14 -23.60 -7.34 -3.01
N VAL A 15 -22.87 -6.93 -4.05
CA VAL A 15 -21.42 -6.72 -3.99
C VAL A 15 -21.07 -5.66 -2.94
N LEU A 16 -21.76 -4.51 -2.95
CA LEU A 16 -21.57 -3.46 -1.96
C LEU A 16 -21.91 -3.94 -0.56
N ALA A 17 -22.98 -4.72 -0.37
CA ALA A 17 -23.31 -5.28 0.94
C ALA A 17 -22.20 -6.19 1.47
N ILE A 18 -21.59 -7.00 0.61
CA ILE A 18 -20.45 -7.86 0.95
C ILE A 18 -19.22 -7.01 1.28
N GLU A 19 -18.87 -6.02 0.45
CA GLU A 19 -17.72 -5.13 0.68
C GLU A 19 -17.88 -4.33 1.98
N LEU A 20 -19.04 -3.71 2.20
CA LEU A 20 -19.30 -2.94 3.40
C LEU A 20 -19.33 -3.84 4.65
N GLY A 21 -19.89 -5.05 4.54
CA GLY A 21 -19.95 -6.00 5.63
C GLY A 21 -18.60 -6.61 6.02
N TYR A 22 -17.75 -6.95 5.04
CA TYR A 22 -16.48 -7.63 5.30
C TYR A 22 -15.27 -6.72 5.39
N VAL A 23 -15.30 -5.52 4.79
CA VAL A 23 -14.17 -4.59 4.80
C VAL A 23 -14.46 -3.41 5.71
N LEU A 24 -15.57 -2.71 5.47
CA LEU A 24 -15.84 -1.47 6.20
C LEU A 24 -16.21 -1.72 7.66
N TYR A 25 -17.06 -2.71 7.94
CA TYR A 25 -17.48 -3.03 9.30
C TYR A 25 -16.29 -3.36 10.24
N PRO A 26 -15.38 -4.31 9.93
CA PRO A 26 -14.25 -4.57 10.82
C PRO A 26 -13.32 -3.35 10.95
N ALA A 27 -13.09 -2.58 9.88
CA ALA A 27 -12.31 -1.35 9.96
C ALA A 27 -12.92 -0.33 10.95
N LEU A 28 -14.23 -0.10 10.86
CA LEU A 28 -14.96 0.77 11.79
C LEU A 28 -14.95 0.21 13.21
N ARG A 29 -15.10 -1.11 13.39
CA ARG A 29 -15.05 -1.74 14.70
C ARG A 29 -13.69 -1.56 15.37
N VAL A 30 -12.60 -1.79 14.64
CA VAL A 30 -11.23 -1.55 15.14
C VAL A 30 -11.06 -0.07 15.51
N PHE A 31 -11.55 0.85 14.67
CA PHE A 31 -11.48 2.28 14.94
C PHE A 31 -12.23 2.67 16.22
N ILE A 32 -13.50 2.25 16.36
CA ILE A 32 -14.32 2.53 17.56
C ILE A 32 -13.70 1.93 18.82
N VAL A 33 -13.19 0.68 18.75
CA VAL A 33 -12.51 0.03 19.88
C VAL A 33 -11.26 0.79 20.28
N GLY A 34 -10.49 1.29 19.31
CA GLY A 34 -9.31 2.13 19.56
C GLY A 34 -9.61 3.49 20.20
N LEU A 35 -10.81 4.02 19.99
CA LEU A 35 -11.28 5.28 20.59
C LEU A 35 -11.80 5.14 22.03
N SER A 36 -11.98 3.92 22.54
CA SER A 36 -12.36 3.76 23.95
C SER A 36 -11.31 4.40 24.85
N PRO A 37 -11.70 5.11 25.95
CA PRO A 37 -10.76 5.88 26.77
C PRO A 37 -9.55 5.09 27.26
N ASP A 38 -9.77 3.85 27.69
CA ASP A 38 -8.70 2.98 28.18
C ASP A 38 -7.72 2.60 27.07
N ASN A 39 -8.21 2.21 25.90
CA ASN A 39 -7.35 1.86 24.78
C ASN A 39 -6.63 3.09 24.23
N PHE A 40 -7.32 4.22 24.09
CA PHE A 40 -6.74 5.46 23.57
C PHE A 40 -5.60 5.95 24.48
N THR A 41 -5.82 5.96 25.80
CA THR A 41 -4.79 6.33 26.77
C THR A 41 -3.63 5.34 26.76
N GLN A 42 -3.86 4.03 26.63
CA GLN A 42 -2.77 3.05 26.50
C GLN A 42 -1.97 3.19 25.21
N LEU A 43 -2.65 3.46 24.09
CA LEU A 43 -2.01 3.67 22.78
C LEU A 43 -1.11 4.91 22.78
N PHE A 44 -1.53 5.97 23.49
CA PHE A 44 -0.87 7.28 23.47
C PHE A 44 -0.35 7.75 24.85
N ALA A 45 -0.14 6.82 25.79
CA ALA A 45 0.15 7.12 27.21
C ALA A 45 1.32 8.10 27.42
N SER A 46 2.31 8.03 26.54
CA SER A 46 3.46 8.93 26.54
C SER A 46 3.98 9.09 25.12
N SER A 47 4.52 10.28 24.81
CA SER A 47 5.28 10.53 23.57
C SER A 47 6.51 9.63 23.43
N ARG A 48 6.99 9.03 24.53
CA ARG A 48 8.08 8.05 24.54
C ARG A 48 7.59 6.60 24.59
N SER A 49 6.31 6.33 24.39
CA SER A 49 5.81 4.95 24.29
C SER A 49 6.29 4.28 23.00
N ALA A 50 6.35 2.95 22.99
CA ALA A 50 6.70 2.19 21.79
C ALA A 50 5.70 2.44 20.65
N ASN A 51 4.41 2.57 20.96
CA ASN A 51 3.33 2.84 20.01
C ASN A 51 3.51 4.19 19.30
N VAL A 52 3.76 5.26 20.05
CA VAL A 52 3.96 6.60 19.47
C VAL A 52 5.23 6.65 18.62
N ARG A 53 6.32 5.99 19.05
CA ARG A 53 7.54 5.87 18.23
C ARG A 53 7.29 5.10 16.94
N ALA A 54 6.63 3.95 17.02
CA ALA A 54 6.31 3.13 15.85
C ALA A 54 5.42 3.90 14.86
N LEU A 55 4.42 4.63 15.36
CA LEU A 55 3.57 5.50 14.55
C LEU A 55 4.39 6.60 13.85
N THR A 56 5.22 7.32 14.62
CA THR A 56 6.06 8.39 14.09
C THR A 56 7.02 7.88 13.02
N ASN A 57 7.72 6.77 13.29
CA ASN A 57 8.63 6.16 12.33
C ASN A 57 7.90 5.72 11.06
N SER A 58 6.73 5.08 11.20
CA SER A 58 5.95 4.60 10.05
C SER A 58 5.46 5.76 9.19
N VAL A 59 4.98 6.85 9.81
CA VAL A 59 4.54 8.07 9.10
C VAL A 59 5.72 8.72 8.39
N MET A 60 6.87 8.89 9.07
CA MET A 60 8.05 9.50 8.48
C MET A 60 8.60 8.70 7.30
N ILE A 61 8.73 7.37 7.46
CA ILE A 61 9.14 6.48 6.36
C ILE A 61 8.15 6.57 5.20
N SER A 62 6.84 6.60 5.47
CA SER A 62 5.81 6.72 4.44
C SER A 62 5.94 8.04 3.66
N ILE A 63 6.14 9.17 4.34
CA ILE A 63 6.33 10.48 3.69
C ILE A 63 7.54 10.45 2.76
N TRP A 64 8.70 10.01 3.27
CA TRP A 64 9.92 9.93 2.46
C TRP A 64 9.77 8.97 1.27
N THR A 65 9.09 7.85 1.48
CA THR A 65 8.83 6.86 0.42
C THR A 65 7.92 7.44 -0.65
N VAL A 66 6.81 8.10 -0.28
CA VAL A 66 5.88 8.71 -1.25
C VAL A 66 6.56 9.81 -2.06
N ILE A 67 7.35 10.68 -1.42
CA ILE A 67 8.09 11.72 -2.13
C ILE A 67 9.10 11.10 -3.09
N GLY A 68 9.93 10.17 -2.60
CA GLY A 68 10.96 9.51 -3.42
C GLY A 68 10.38 8.73 -4.58
N ALA A 69 9.40 7.86 -4.31
CA ALA A 69 8.73 7.05 -5.33
C ALA A 69 7.91 7.92 -6.30
N GLY A 70 7.28 9.00 -5.81
CA GLY A 70 6.53 9.94 -6.63
C GLY A 70 7.44 10.66 -7.63
N ILE A 71 8.57 11.20 -7.16
CA ILE A 71 9.56 11.86 -8.03
C ILE A 71 10.13 10.86 -9.05
N LEU A 72 10.67 9.73 -8.59
CA LEU A 72 11.30 8.74 -9.47
C LEU A 72 10.30 8.11 -10.44
N GLY A 73 9.14 7.69 -9.94
CA GLY A 73 8.08 7.06 -10.74
C GLY A 73 7.52 8.01 -11.80
N THR A 74 7.27 9.27 -11.44
CA THR A 74 6.79 10.27 -12.41
C THR A 74 7.85 10.60 -13.46
N ALA A 75 9.13 10.72 -13.05
CA ALA A 75 10.24 10.95 -13.99
C ALA A 75 10.38 9.78 -14.98
N LEU A 76 10.33 8.54 -14.50
CA LEU A 76 10.37 7.34 -15.35
C LEU A 76 9.15 7.25 -16.27
N ALA A 77 7.94 7.54 -15.77
CA ALA A 77 6.72 7.56 -16.57
C ALA A 77 6.83 8.60 -17.70
N TYR A 78 7.30 9.81 -17.39
CA TYR A 78 7.54 10.84 -18.38
C TYR A 78 8.59 10.42 -19.41
N LEU A 79 9.73 9.88 -18.97
CA LEU A 79 10.80 9.41 -19.84
C LEU A 79 10.31 8.34 -20.83
N PHE A 80 9.63 7.32 -20.29
CA PHE A 80 9.10 6.22 -21.10
C PHE A 80 8.01 6.69 -22.05
N PHE A 81 7.11 7.61 -21.66
CA PHE A 81 6.02 8.01 -22.55
C PHE A 81 6.44 9.06 -23.58
N ARG A 82 7.33 9.99 -23.21
CA ARG A 82 7.69 11.14 -24.04
C ARG A 82 8.80 10.86 -25.06
N TYR A 83 9.73 9.96 -24.75
CA TYR A 83 10.92 9.73 -25.56
C TYR A 83 10.96 8.31 -26.16
N ARG A 84 11.66 8.20 -27.29
CA ARG A 84 12.01 6.93 -27.93
C ARG A 84 13.52 6.76 -27.85
N PHE A 85 13.98 5.70 -27.22
CA PHE A 85 15.39 5.40 -27.00
C PHE A 85 15.61 3.87 -27.00
N PRO A 86 16.83 3.38 -27.33
CA PRO A 86 17.11 1.95 -27.32
C PRO A 86 16.97 1.36 -25.90
N LEU A 87 16.49 0.11 -25.79
CA LEU A 87 16.19 -0.59 -24.52
C LEU A 87 14.97 -0.12 -23.72
N ARG A 88 14.18 0.85 -24.22
CA ARG A 88 12.95 1.31 -23.54
C ARG A 88 12.05 0.16 -23.07
N LYS A 89 11.80 -0.83 -23.92
CA LYS A 89 10.94 -1.98 -23.58
C LYS A 89 11.53 -2.80 -22.42
N THR A 90 12.83 -3.06 -22.45
CA THR A 90 13.52 -3.81 -21.39
C THR A 90 13.47 -3.07 -20.06
N LEU A 91 13.78 -1.76 -20.04
CA LEU A 91 13.73 -0.97 -18.81
C LEU A 91 12.31 -0.86 -18.24
N MET A 92 11.30 -0.73 -19.11
CA MET A 92 9.89 -0.78 -18.68
C MET A 92 9.54 -2.13 -18.03
N THR A 93 9.98 -3.24 -18.62
CA THR A 93 9.76 -4.57 -18.03
C THR A 93 10.46 -4.70 -16.68
N LEU A 94 11.73 -4.29 -16.58
CA LEU A 94 12.48 -4.32 -15.31
C LEU A 94 11.81 -3.49 -14.22
N ALA A 95 11.34 -2.28 -14.55
CA ALA A 95 10.61 -1.43 -13.63
C ALA A 95 9.30 -2.07 -13.11
N ALA A 96 8.67 -2.95 -13.91
CA ALA A 96 7.46 -3.67 -13.53
C ALA A 96 7.72 -4.98 -12.77
N VAL A 97 8.97 -5.47 -12.71
CA VAL A 97 9.31 -6.73 -12.02
C VAL A 97 8.77 -6.78 -10.59
N PRO A 98 8.90 -5.75 -9.74
CA PRO A 98 8.42 -5.81 -8.36
C PRO A 98 6.91 -6.06 -8.24
N LEU A 99 6.10 -5.69 -9.25
CA LEU A 99 4.65 -5.94 -9.24
C LEU A 99 4.30 -7.40 -9.53
N ALA A 100 5.17 -8.13 -10.25
CA ALA A 100 4.96 -9.53 -10.59
C ALA A 100 5.51 -10.50 -9.52
N LEU A 101 6.43 -10.01 -8.68
CA LEU A 101 7.04 -10.83 -7.63
C LEU A 101 6.04 -11.09 -6.49
N PRO A 102 5.96 -12.34 -5.99
CA PRO A 102 5.28 -12.60 -4.72
C PRO A 102 5.91 -11.76 -3.59
N PRO A 103 5.15 -11.34 -2.56
CA PRO A 103 5.66 -10.52 -1.47
C PRO A 103 6.91 -11.09 -0.80
N LEU A 104 6.96 -12.42 -0.62
CA LEU A 104 8.09 -13.12 -0.01
C LEU A 104 9.40 -12.89 -0.79
N VAL A 105 9.34 -12.89 -2.12
CA VAL A 105 10.53 -12.70 -2.96
C VAL A 105 11.06 -11.28 -2.81
N GLY A 106 10.17 -10.28 -2.69
CA GLY A 106 10.55 -8.91 -2.39
C GLY A 106 11.31 -8.80 -1.06
N VAL A 107 10.80 -9.45 -0.01
CA VAL A 107 11.47 -9.48 1.31
C VAL A 107 12.86 -10.12 1.22
N LEU A 108 12.98 -11.28 0.56
CA LEU A 108 14.27 -11.97 0.41
C LEU A 108 15.27 -11.14 -0.41
N ALA A 109 14.83 -10.46 -1.47
CA ALA A 109 15.69 -9.60 -2.27
C ALA A 109 16.29 -8.47 -1.42
N PHE A 110 15.49 -7.82 -0.57
CA PHE A 110 16.00 -6.80 0.34
C PHE A 110 16.88 -7.37 1.45
N LEU A 111 16.56 -8.56 1.97
CA LEU A 111 17.39 -9.23 2.97
C LEU A 111 18.78 -9.56 2.41
N PHE A 112 18.87 -10.03 1.17
CA PHE A 112 20.16 -10.28 0.53
C PHE A 112 20.89 -9.00 0.13
N LEU A 113 20.17 -7.94 -0.23
CA LEU A 113 20.77 -6.65 -0.61
C LEU A 113 21.33 -5.87 0.59
N TYR A 114 20.65 -5.93 1.74
CA TYR A 114 20.98 -5.13 2.93
C TYR A 114 21.47 -5.97 4.12
N GLY A 115 21.55 -7.29 3.98
CA GLY A 115 22.00 -8.19 5.05
C GLY A 115 23.51 -8.13 5.27
N GLU A 116 23.95 -8.46 6.49
CA GLU A 116 25.37 -8.53 6.89
C GLU A 116 26.19 -9.51 6.02
N SER A 117 25.54 -10.51 5.44
CA SER A 117 26.12 -11.51 4.52
C SER A 117 25.75 -11.25 3.05
N GLY A 118 25.27 -10.04 2.73
CA GLY A 118 24.86 -9.70 1.37
C GLY A 118 25.99 -9.89 0.36
N ILE A 119 25.63 -10.01 -0.92
CA ILE A 119 26.61 -9.98 -2.01
C ILE A 119 27.36 -8.63 -1.98
#